data_AF-A0A4R4RWF0-F1
#
_entry.id   AF-A0A4R4RWF0-F1
#
_cell.length_a   1.000
_cell.length_b   1.000
_cell.length_c   1.000
_cell.angle_alpha   90.00
_cell.angle_beta   90.00
_cell.angle_gamma   90.00
#
_symmetry.space_group_name_H-M   'P 1'
#
loop_
_entity.id
_entity.type
_entity.pdbx_description
1 polymer ?
#
loop_
_entity_poly.entity_id
_entity_poly.type
_entity_poly.pdbx_seq_one_letter_code
_entity_poly.pdbx_strand_id
1 'polypeptide(L)'
;MPGSATWRRSTTCPLPICGWSAGETTVPEGARVLPLVGSANRDPRHWNDPDAFRLDRTTGDHIAFGSGIHFCIGHALARLETRIALGTLARRLPHLAPAGTPDRISSPVLRGLRSLPVTVRPALQPAEPR
;
A
#
# COMPACT_ATOMS: atom_id res chain seq x y z
N MET A 1 -23.20 -8.36 -1.77
CA MET A 1 -22.32 -8.22 -2.95
C MET A 1 -21.25 -9.31 -2.93
N PRO A 2 -21.49 -10.48 -3.54
CA PRO A 2 -20.47 -11.52 -3.67
C PRO A 2 -19.51 -11.12 -4.79
N GLY A 3 -18.22 -10.93 -4.48
CA GLY A 3 -17.23 -10.58 -5.50
C GLY A 3 -16.12 -9.61 -5.09
N SER A 4 -15.98 -9.22 -3.82
CA SER A 4 -14.78 -8.47 -3.43
C SER A 4 -13.56 -9.40 -3.52
N ALA A 5 -12.77 -9.28 -4.58
CA ALA A 5 -11.44 -9.86 -4.71
C ALA A 5 -10.61 -9.45 -3.48
N THR A 6 -10.61 -10.32 -2.48
CA THR A 6 -9.93 -10.08 -1.21
C THR A 6 -8.72 -10.98 -1.23
N TRP A 7 -7.57 -10.43 -0.84
CA TRP A 7 -6.36 -11.19 -0.61
C TRP A 7 -6.61 -12.17 0.55
N ARG A 8 -7.13 -13.36 0.24
CA ARG A 8 -7.54 -14.39 1.21
C ARG A 8 -6.71 -15.65 0.99
N ARG A 9 -6.58 -16.44 2.03
CA ARG A 9 -6.04 -17.80 2.01
C ARG A 9 -7.03 -18.73 2.70
N SER A 10 -6.96 -20.00 2.35
CA SER A 10 -7.68 -21.07 3.05
C SER A 10 -6.65 -22.06 3.57
N THR A 11 -6.78 -22.46 4.83
CA THR A 11 -5.95 -23.53 5.41
C THR A 11 -6.33 -24.87 4.78
N THR A 12 -5.35 -25.65 4.36
CA THR A 12 -5.55 -27.00 3.78
C THR A 12 -5.37 -28.13 4.80
N CYS A 13 -4.95 -27.77 6.02
CA CYS A 13 -4.81 -28.65 7.18
C CYS A 13 -4.81 -27.78 8.45
N PRO A 14 -4.94 -28.38 9.65
CA PRO A 14 -4.81 -27.64 10.90
C PRO A 14 -3.46 -26.91 10.99
N LEU A 15 -3.49 -25.60 11.29
CA LEU A 15 -2.30 -24.74 11.34
C LEU A 15 -2.09 -24.20 12.76
N PRO A 16 -1.08 -24.68 13.51
CA PRO A 16 -0.72 -24.06 14.78
C PRO A 16 -0.13 -22.66 14.56
N ILE A 17 -0.60 -21.69 15.34
CA ILE A 17 -0.05 -20.32 15.39
C ILE A 17 0.54 -20.10 16.78
N CYS A 18 1.87 -19.96 16.83
CA CYS A 18 2.61 -19.60 18.04
C CYS A 18 2.80 -18.08 18.13
N GLY A 19 3.05 -17.57 19.34
CA GLY A 19 3.41 -16.16 19.56
C GLY A 19 2.26 -15.16 19.40
N TRP A 20 1.02 -15.63 19.49
CA TRP A 20 -0.17 -14.77 19.56
C TRP A 20 -0.39 -14.29 21.01
N SER A 21 -0.78 -13.03 21.19
CA SER A 21 -0.91 -12.43 22.53
C SER A 21 -2.01 -13.05 23.39
N ALA A 22 -2.91 -13.83 22.78
CA ALA A 22 -3.96 -14.59 23.48
C ALA A 22 -3.61 -16.07 23.71
N GLY A 23 -2.34 -16.47 23.50
CA GLY A 23 -1.85 -17.83 23.69
C GLY A 23 -1.69 -18.61 22.38
N GLU A 24 -1.20 -19.84 22.47
CA GLU A 24 -1.12 -20.75 21.33
C GLU A 24 -2.53 -21.13 20.86
N THR A 25 -2.77 -21.09 19.55
CA THR A 25 -4.05 -21.49 18.97
C THR A 25 -3.83 -22.23 17.66
N THR A 26 -4.67 -23.22 17.40
CA THR A 26 -4.69 -23.93 16.11
C THR A 26 -5.82 -23.39 15.26
N VAL A 27 -5.49 -22.91 14.06
CA VAL A 27 -6.49 -22.55 13.05
C VAL A 27 -6.97 -23.84 12.38
N PRO A 28 -8.29 -24.11 12.34
CA PRO A 28 -8.79 -25.36 11.77
C PRO A 28 -8.56 -25.44 10.26
N GLU A 29 -8.62 -26.64 9.70
CA GLU A 29 -8.66 -26.86 8.26
C GLU A 29 -9.88 -26.17 7.63
N GLY A 30 -9.74 -25.65 6.41
CA GLY A 30 -10.80 -24.94 5.69
C GLY A 30 -11.08 -23.52 6.21
N ALA A 31 -10.37 -23.05 7.23
CA ALA A 31 -10.51 -21.70 7.76
C ALA A 31 -10.05 -20.66 6.73
N ARG A 32 -10.80 -19.56 6.64
CA ARG A 32 -10.44 -18.41 5.81
C ARG A 32 -9.55 -17.46 6.59
N VAL A 33 -8.35 -17.21 6.06
CA VAL A 33 -7.37 -16.28 6.62
C VAL A 33 -7.32 -15.04 5.74
N LEU A 34 -7.39 -13.86 6.37
CA LEU A 34 -7.23 -12.56 5.72
C LEU A 34 -5.96 -11.89 6.26
N PRO A 35 -4.85 -11.90 5.50
CA PRO A 35 -3.65 -11.17 5.88
C PRO A 35 -3.90 -9.66 5.84
N LEU A 36 -3.78 -9.00 6.99
CA LEU A 36 -3.90 -7.55 7.09
C LEU A 36 -2.57 -6.88 6.74
N VAL A 37 -2.27 -6.81 5.44
CA VAL A 37 -1.02 -6.22 4.89
C VAL A 37 -0.74 -4.82 5.44
N GLY A 38 -1.77 -3.99 5.59
CA GLY A 38 -1.64 -2.64 6.14
C GLY A 38 -1.18 -2.62 7.60
N SER A 39 -1.52 -3.65 8.39
CA SER A 39 -1.05 -3.82 9.77
C SER A 39 0.40 -4.32 9.79
N ALA A 40 0.76 -5.28 8.94
CA ALA A 40 2.12 -5.79 8.84
C ALA A 40 3.13 -4.71 8.41
N ASN A 41 2.75 -3.85 7.45
CA ASN A 41 3.57 -2.72 7.02
C ASN A 41 3.64 -1.57 8.06
N ARG A 42 2.97 -1.71 9.21
CA ARG A 42 3.03 -0.81 10.36
C ARG A 42 3.44 -1.51 11.66
N ASP A 43 3.96 -2.72 11.58
CA ASP A 43 4.32 -3.48 12.77
C ASP A 43 5.52 -2.84 13.49
N PRO A 44 5.37 -2.35 14.74
CA PRO A 44 6.46 -1.73 15.49
C PRO A 44 7.59 -2.72 15.85
N ARG A 45 7.34 -4.03 15.76
CA ARG A 45 8.37 -5.07 15.97
C ARG A 45 9.38 -5.12 14.81
N HIS A 46 9.02 -4.56 13.65
CA HIS A 46 9.85 -4.56 12.46
C HIS A 46 10.21 -3.13 12.00
N TRP A 47 9.26 -2.21 12.06
CA TRP A 47 9.43 -0.82 11.61
C TRP A 47 9.56 0.12 12.80
N ASN A 48 10.70 0.80 12.93
CA ASN A 48 10.82 1.92 13.87
C ASN A 48 9.94 3.10 13.41
N ASP A 49 9.14 3.67 14.31
CA ASP A 49 8.17 4.75 14.02
C ASP A 49 7.26 4.42 12.81
N PRO A 50 6.43 3.37 12.91
CA PRO A 50 5.72 2.79 11.77
C PRO A 50 4.67 3.71 11.14
N ASP A 51 4.19 4.71 11.88
CA ASP A 51 3.15 5.63 11.41
C ASP A 51 3.71 6.88 10.73
N ALA A 52 4.99 7.20 10.91
CA ALA A 52 5.64 8.30 10.22
C ALA A 52 5.93 7.98 8.76
N PHE A 53 5.60 8.94 7.89
CA PHE A 53 5.98 8.89 6.48
C PHE A 53 7.42 9.39 6.30
N ARG A 54 8.33 8.46 5.99
CA ARG A 54 9.78 8.71 5.90
C ARG A 54 10.33 8.30 4.53
N LEU A 55 10.89 9.27 3.80
CA LEU A 55 11.50 9.04 2.48
C LEU A 55 12.90 8.41 2.57
N ASP A 56 13.57 8.56 3.71
CA ASP A 56 14.91 8.06 3.99
C ASP A 56 14.93 6.60 4.51
N ARG A 57 13.74 6.01 4.76
CA ARG A 57 13.63 4.64 5.24
C ARG A 57 13.93 3.64 4.12
N THR A 58 14.75 2.63 4.41
CA THR A 58 14.87 1.45 3.53
C THR A 58 13.58 0.64 3.60
N THR A 59 12.82 0.61 2.50
CA THR A 59 11.50 -0.05 2.46
C THR A 59 11.49 -1.34 1.64
N GLY A 60 12.63 -2.05 1.53
CA GLY A 60 12.74 -3.30 0.77
C GLY A 60 11.84 -4.41 1.29
N ASP A 61 11.57 -4.40 2.59
CA ASP A 61 10.90 -5.48 3.32
C ASP A 61 9.39 -5.30 3.45
N HIS A 62 8.80 -4.24 2.85
CA HIS A 62 7.36 -4.07 2.89
C HIS A 62 6.65 -5.17 2.09
N ILE A 63 5.50 -5.64 2.57
CA ILE A 63 4.77 -6.75 1.93
C ILE A 63 3.59 -6.27 1.07
N ALA A 64 3.59 -5.01 0.64
CA ALA A 64 2.52 -4.44 -0.19
C ALA A 64 2.35 -5.17 -1.55
N PHE A 65 3.40 -5.79 -2.07
CA PHE A 65 3.37 -6.59 -3.30
C PHE A 65 3.21 -8.10 -3.05
N GLY A 66 2.87 -8.49 -1.81
CA GLY A 66 2.85 -9.88 -1.38
C GLY A 66 4.26 -10.46 -1.19
N SER A 67 4.31 -11.78 -1.06
CA SER A 67 5.54 -12.57 -0.90
C SER A 67 5.31 -13.99 -1.41
N GLY A 68 6.39 -14.73 -1.64
CA GLY A 68 6.37 -16.12 -2.11
C GLY A 68 5.98 -16.26 -3.58
N ILE A 69 5.39 -17.41 -3.94
CA ILE A 69 5.06 -17.78 -5.33
C ILE A 69 4.05 -16.84 -6.01
N HIS A 70 3.30 -16.05 -5.23
CA HIS A 70 2.35 -15.07 -5.73
C HIS A 70 2.85 -13.63 -5.55
N PHE A 71 4.16 -13.43 -5.42
CA PHE A 71 4.75 -12.11 -5.43
C PHE A 71 4.35 -11.35 -6.70
N CYS A 72 4.02 -10.06 -6.56
CA CYS A 72 3.44 -9.28 -7.63
C CYS A 72 4.37 -9.22 -8.86
N ILE A 73 3.92 -9.84 -9.95
CA ILE A 73 4.63 -9.79 -11.24
C ILE A 73 4.80 -8.36 -11.77
N GLY A 74 3.89 -7.44 -11.41
CA GLY A 74 3.92 -6.04 -11.79
C GLY A 74 4.76 -5.13 -10.89
N HIS A 75 5.45 -5.67 -9.88
CA HIS A 75 6.20 -4.88 -8.88
C HIS A 75 7.17 -3.87 -9.52
N ALA A 76 7.95 -4.31 -10.51
CA ALA A 76 8.95 -3.46 -11.16
C ALA A 76 8.29 -2.34 -11.97
N LEU A 77 7.23 -2.66 -12.73
CA LEU A 77 6.50 -1.70 -13.55
C LEU A 77 5.83 -0.65 -12.66
N ALA A 78 5.10 -1.06 -11.62
CA ALA A 78 4.43 -0.13 -10.71
C ALA A 78 5.43 0.84 -10.05
N ARG A 79 6.64 0.39 -9.71
CA ARG A 79 7.70 1.25 -9.16
C ARG A 79 8.23 2.23 -10.20
N LEU A 80 8.42 1.79 -11.44
CA LEU A 80 8.85 2.66 -12.54
C LEU A 80 7.82 3.77 -12.78
N GLU A 81 6.55 3.38 -12.95
CA GLU A 81 5.43 4.31 -13.17
C GLU A 81 5.31 5.32 -12.02
N THR A 82 5.39 4.85 -10.76
CA THR A 82 5.31 5.72 -9.58
C THR A 82 6.45 6.75 -9.56
N ARG A 83 7.69 6.34 -9.87
CA ARG A 83 8.83 7.27 -9.93
C ARG A 83 8.63 8.32 -11.01
N ILE A 84 8.17 7.93 -12.20
CA ILE A 84 7.92 8.85 -13.32
C ILE A 84 6.79 9.81 -12.96
N ALA A 85 5.65 9.30 -12.49
CA ALA A 85 4.47 10.09 -12.17
C ALA A 85 4.76 11.09 -11.04
N LEU A 86 5.24 10.62 -9.88
CA LEU A 86 5.53 11.50 -8.74
C LEU A 86 6.66 12.49 -9.05
N GLY A 87 7.72 12.04 -9.74
CA GLY A 87 8.81 12.93 -10.15
C GLY A 87 8.35 14.02 -11.13
N THR A 88 7.43 13.69 -12.05
CA THR A 88 6.86 14.65 -13.00
C THR A 88 5.95 15.65 -12.29
N LEU A 89 5.08 15.18 -11.39
CA LEU A 89 4.23 16.05 -10.58
C LEU A 89 5.08 17.02 -9.74
N ALA A 90 6.10 16.53 -9.05
CA ALA A 90 6.98 17.36 -8.23
C ALA A 90 7.71 18.45 -9.05
N ARG A 91 8.16 18.12 -10.28
CA ARG A 91 8.85 19.09 -11.15
C ARG A 91 7.91 20.10 -11.80
N ARG A 92 6.75 19.66 -12.30
CA ARG A 92 5.84 20.52 -13.10
C ARG A 92 4.83 21.29 -12.25
N LEU A 93 4.46 20.74 -11.09
CA LEU A 93 3.46 21.29 -10.18
C LEU A 93 4.05 21.44 -8.76
N PRO A 94 5.11 22.26 -8.58
CA PRO A 94 5.79 22.39 -7.28
C PRO A 94 4.89 23.01 -6.19
N HIS A 95 3.78 23.63 -6.59
CA HIS A 95 2.81 24.25 -5.69
C HIS A 95 1.49 23.46 -5.61
N LEU A 96 1.51 22.17 -5.94
CA LEU A 96 0.35 21.28 -5.78
C LEU A 96 -0.06 21.23 -4.31
N ALA A 97 -1.31 21.56 -4.00
CA ALA A 97 -1.83 21.55 -2.63
C ALA A 97 -3.25 20.98 -2.57
N PRO A 98 -3.67 20.37 -1.44
CA PRO A 98 -5.05 19.93 -1.26
C PRO A 98 -6.05 21.09 -1.34
N ALA A 99 -7.19 20.88 -2.01
CA ALA A 99 -8.25 21.87 -2.20
C ALA A 99 -9.60 21.46 -1.61
N GLY A 100 -9.64 20.35 -0.86
CA GLY A 100 -10.87 19.84 -0.28
C GLY A 100 -10.69 18.46 0.34
N THR A 101 -11.80 17.91 0.82
CA THR A 101 -11.82 16.60 1.48
C THR A 101 -11.57 15.48 0.45
N PRO A 102 -10.60 14.58 0.70
CA PRO A 102 -10.41 13.40 -0.15
C PRO A 102 -11.61 12.46 -0.08
N ASP A 103 -12.04 11.93 -1.22
CA ASP A 103 -13.00 10.82 -1.26
C ASP A 103 -12.25 9.48 -1.26
N ARG A 104 -12.66 8.56 -0.39
CA ARG A 104 -11.99 7.26 -0.23
C ARG A 104 -12.76 6.17 -0.96
N ILE A 105 -12.01 5.23 -1.51
CA ILE A 105 -12.59 4.00 -2.03
C ILE A 105 -13.15 3.21 -0.84
N SER A 106 -14.45 2.93 -0.86
CA SER A 106 -15.08 2.01 0.09
C SER A 106 -14.75 0.57 -0.31
N SER A 107 -13.63 0.05 0.20
CA SER A 107 -13.18 -1.32 -0.04
C SER A 107 -12.54 -1.90 1.22
N PRO A 108 -12.85 -3.16 1.57
CA PRO A 108 -12.21 -3.85 2.69
C PRO A 108 -10.78 -4.32 2.37
N VAL A 109 -10.32 -4.13 1.13
CA VAL A 109 -9.03 -4.68 0.63
C VAL A 109 -8.14 -3.58 0.10
N LEU A 110 -8.71 -2.64 -0.65
CA LEU A 110 -7.99 -1.55 -1.28
C LEU A 110 -8.11 -0.30 -0.42
N ARG A 111 -6.97 0.22 0.03
CA ARG A 111 -6.88 1.53 0.66
C ARG A 111 -6.41 2.54 -0.39
N GLY A 112 -7.32 3.34 -0.92
CA GLY A 112 -7.02 4.33 -1.94
C GLY A 112 -8.01 5.49 -1.93
N LEU A 113 -7.65 6.55 -2.66
CA LEU A 113 -8.52 7.69 -2.89
C LEU A 113 -9.27 7.48 -4.21
N ARG A 114 -10.58 7.71 -4.21
CA ARG A 114 -11.37 7.83 -5.44
C ARG A 114 -11.09 9.18 -6.10
N SER A 115 -11.01 10.23 -5.29
CA SER A 115 -10.64 11.57 -5.73
C SER A 115 -9.89 12.31 -4.61
N LEU A 116 -9.00 13.22 -5.02
CA LEU A 116 -8.33 14.17 -4.15
C LEU A 116 -8.39 15.54 -4.82
N PRO A 117 -9.29 16.43 -4.38
CA PRO A 117 -9.31 17.79 -4.89
C PRO A 117 -7.98 18.49 -4.60
N VAL A 118 -7.38 19.11 -5.62
CA VAL A 118 -6.10 19.81 -5.51
C VAL A 118 -6.13 21.14 -6.25
N THR A 119 -5.40 22.13 -5.75
CA THR A 119 -5.08 23.34 -6.49
C THR A 119 -3.80 23.12 -7.27
N VAL A 120 -3.81 23.50 -8.54
CA VAL A 120 -2.63 23.47 -9.40
C VAL A 120 -2.18 24.90 -9.67
N ARG A 121 -0.91 25.18 -9.37
CA ARG A 121 -0.21 26.34 -9.92
C ARG A 121 1.00 25.79 -10.67
N PRO A 122 0.98 25.80 -12.01
CA PRO A 122 2.09 25.26 -12.78
C PRO A 122 3.36 26.07 -12.50
N ALA A 123 4.51 25.41 -12.59
CA ALA A 123 5.76 26.14 -12.71
C ALA A 123 5.67 27.02 -13.97
N LEU A 124 6.13 28.27 -13.89
CA LEU A 124 6.34 29.08 -15.09
C LEU A 124 7.27 28.28 -16.00
N GLN A 125 6.80 27.89 -17.19
CA GLN A 125 7.65 27.20 -18.15
C GLN A 125 8.77 28.17 -18.54
N PRO A 126 10.04 27.77 -18.47
CA PRO A 126 11.05 28.41 -19.31
C PRO A 126 10.57 28.28 -20.76
N ALA A 127 10.63 29.36 -21.53
CA ALA A 127 10.31 29.30 -22.96
C ALA A 127 11.12 28.16 -23.62
N GLU A 128 10.47 27.31 -24.41
CA GLU A 128 11.19 26.32 -25.21
C GLU A 128 12.19 27.04 -26.11
N PRO A 129 13.49 26.66 -26.11
CA PRO A 129 14.39 27.10 -27.15
C PRO A 129 13.92 26.49 -28.48
N ARG A 130 13.69 27.36 -29.46
CA ARG A 130 13.34 27.02 -30.84
C ARG A 130 14.48 26.30 -31.55
#